data_AF-A0A5K1D932-F1
#
_entry.id   AF-A0A5K1D932-F1
#
_cell.length_a   1.000
_cell.length_b   1.000
_cell.length_c   1.000
_cell.angle_alpha   90.00
_cell.angle_beta   90.00
_cell.angle_gamma   90.00
#
_symmetry.space_group_name_H-M   'P 1'
#
loop_
_entity.id
_entity.type
_entity.pdbx_description
1 polymer ?
#
loop_
_entity_poly.entity_id
_entity_poly.type
_entity_poly.pdbx_seq_one_letter_code
_entity_poly.pdbx_strand_id
1 'polypeptide(L)' 'VKTADTGYMSRRLMKSLEDLSIHYDQTVRNASGVIVQLRYGEDGMDPSKMEGDDGQPLNLEHLFVKMQ' A
#
# COMPACT_ATOMS: atom_id res chain seq x y z
N VAL A 1 -0.11 -20.78 -22.25
CA VAL A 1 -1.40 -20.08 -22.46
C VAL A 1 -1.85 -19.28 -21.23
N LYS A 2 -1.63 -19.73 -19.99
CA LYS A 2 -1.97 -18.96 -18.76
C LYS A 2 -1.19 -17.64 -18.54
N THR A 3 -0.02 -17.49 -19.16
CA THR A 3 0.86 -16.31 -19.02
C THR A 3 0.35 -15.07 -19.74
N ALA A 4 -0.32 -15.23 -20.88
CA ALA A 4 -0.82 -14.09 -21.67
C ALA A 4 -1.96 -13.37 -20.95
N ASP A 5 -2.91 -14.13 -20.40
CA ASP A 5 -4.07 -13.56 -19.71
C ASP A 5 -3.66 -12.89 -18.39
N THR A 6 -2.78 -13.54 -17.63
CA THR A 6 -2.27 -13.00 -16.36
C THR A 6 -1.46 -11.70 -16.58
N GLY A 7 -0.63 -11.65 -17.63
CA GLY A 7 0.16 -10.47 -17.97
C GLY A 7 -0.67 -9.30 -18.50
N TYR A 8 -1.72 -9.58 -19.27
CA TYR A 8 -2.63 -8.54 -19.74
C TYR A 8 -3.42 -7.92 -18.58
N MET A 9 -3.90 -8.75 -17.65
CA MET A 9 -4.60 -8.28 -16.45
C MET A 9 -3.68 -7.43 -15.56
N SER A 10 -2.45 -7.89 -15.29
CA SER A 10 -1.50 -7.11 -14.48
C SER A 10 -1.15 -5.77 -15.12
N ARG A 11 -0.90 -5.74 -16.44
CA ARG A 11 -0.60 -4.49 -17.17
C ARG A 11 -1.74 -3.48 -17.11
N ARG A 12 -2.99 -3.94 -17.26
CA ARG A 12 -4.17 -3.07 -17.16
C ARG A 12 -4.32 -2.45 -15.78
N LEU A 13 -4.08 -3.24 -14.74
CA LEU A 13 -4.11 -2.75 -13.35
C LEU A 13 -2.98 -1.74 -13.10
N MET A 14 -1.74 -2.04 -13.51
CA MET A 14 -0.62 -1.11 -13.37
C MET A 14 -0.90 0.23 -14.05
N LYS A 15 -1.39 0.21 -15.30
CA LYS A 15 -1.71 1.44 -16.05
C LYS A 15 -2.87 2.24 -15.47
N SER A 16 -3.76 1.62 -14.72
CA SER A 16 -4.87 2.35 -14.08
C SER A 16 -4.47 2.96 -12.74
N LEU A 17 -3.45 2.41 -12.08
CA LEU A 17 -3.04 2.80 -10.72
C LEU A 17 -1.75 3.64 -10.67
N GLU A 18 -1.02 3.77 -11.80
CA GLU A 18 0.25 4.50 -11.84
C GLU A 18 0.13 6.01 -11.52
N ASP A 19 -1.05 6.59 -11.73
CA ASP A 19 -1.33 8.01 -11.48
C ASP A 19 -1.73 8.32 -10.03
N LEU A 20 -1.86 7.29 -9.16
CA LEU A 20 -2.25 7.48 -7.77
C LEU A 20 -1.03 7.84 -6.91
N SER A 21 -1.15 8.90 -6.12
CA SER A 21 -0.09 9.34 -5.21
C SER A 21 -0.64 9.78 -3.86
N ILE A 22 0.18 9.62 -2.81
CA ILE A 22 -0.13 10.04 -1.45
C ILE A 22 0.30 11.50 -1.28
N HIS A 23 -0.63 12.35 -0.86
CA HIS A 23 -0.34 13.74 -0.53
C HIS A 23 0.04 13.90 0.96
N TYR A 24 0.60 15.07 1.31
CA TYR A 24 1.02 15.38 2.68
C TYR A 24 -0.09 15.29 3.73
N ASP A 25 -1.35 15.39 3.30
CA ASP A 25 -2.53 15.23 4.14
C ASP A 25 -2.95 13.75 4.34
N GLN A 26 -2.11 12.80 3.92
CA GLN A 26 -2.34 11.34 3.96
C GLN A 26 -3.49 10.86 3.06
N THR A 27 -4.03 11.72 2.19
CA THR A 27 -5.03 11.34 1.20
C THR A 27 -4.36 10.76 -0.04
N VAL A 28 -5.02 9.79 -0.68
CA VAL A 28 -4.60 9.27 -1.99
C VAL A 28 -5.41 10.00 -3.06
N ARG A 29 -4.72 10.68 -3.97
CA ARG A 29 -5.34 11.44 -5.06
C ARG A 29 -4.83 10.96 -6.41
N ASN A 30 -5.69 11.07 -7.42
CA ASN A 30 -5.29 10.89 -8.81
C ASN A 30 -4.65 12.17 -9.38
N ALA A 31 -4.08 12.08 -10.58
CA ALA A 31 -3.50 13.23 -11.29
C ALA A 31 -4.49 14.40 -11.52
N SER A 32 -5.80 14.13 -11.55
CA SER A 32 -6.85 15.15 -11.68
C SER A 32 -7.24 15.80 -10.34
N GLY A 33 -6.61 15.43 -9.23
CA GLY A 33 -6.88 15.96 -7.89
C GLY A 33 -8.12 15.39 -7.20
N VAL A 34 -8.74 14.35 -7.76
CA VAL A 34 -9.85 13.62 -7.14
C VAL A 34 -9.30 12.71 -6.05
N ILE A 35 -9.91 12.77 -4.87
CA ILE A 35 -9.57 11.93 -3.73
C ILE A 35 -10.17 10.53 -3.94
N VAL A 36 -9.32 9.52 -4.00
CA VAL A 36 -9.71 8.11 -4.13
C VAL A 36 -9.80 7.46 -2.76
N GLN A 37 -8.92 7.82 -1.82
CA GLN A 37 -8.96 7.38 -0.42
C GLN A 37 -8.69 8.56 0.51
N LEU A 38 -9.48 8.69 1.56
CA LEU A 38 -9.32 9.76 2.57
C LEU A 38 -8.09 9.54 3.46
N ARG A 39 -7.71 8.28 3.66
CA ARG A 39 -6.49 7.89 4.38
C ARG A 39 -5.90 6.65 3.71
N TYR A 40 -4.62 6.70 3.36
CA TYR A 40 -3.93 5.57 2.75
C TYR A 40 -4.08 4.31 3.63
N GLY A 41 -4.61 3.22 3.07
CA GLY A 41 -4.78 1.96 3.81
C GLY A 41 -5.76 2.03 5.00
N GLU A 42 -6.55 3.10 5.14
CA GLU A 42 -7.37 3.45 6.34
C GLU A 42 -6.56 3.74 7.61
N ASP A 43 -5.35 3.21 7.72
CA ASP A 43 -4.46 3.30 8.87
C ASP A 43 -3.24 4.22 8.67
N GLY A 44 -2.99 4.65 7.43
CA GLY A 44 -1.85 5.48 7.05
C GLY A 44 -0.51 4.74 7.12
N MET A 45 -0.51 3.42 7.23
CA MET A 45 0.69 2.63 7.43
C MET A 45 1.18 2.02 6.13
N ASP A 46 2.49 2.09 5.92
CA ASP A 46 3.13 1.54 4.72
C ASP A 46 3.36 0.04 4.90
N PRO A 47 2.72 -0.84 4.10
CA PRO A 47 2.85 -2.29 4.23
C PRO A 47 4.29 -2.78 4.04
N SER A 48 5.15 -2.02 3.33
CA SER A 48 6.57 -2.37 3.20
C SER A 48 7.39 -2.15 4.48
N LYS A 49 6.85 -1.36 5.41
CA LYS A 49 7.47 -1.04 6.71
C LYS A 49 6.83 -1.81 7.87
N MET A 50 5.79 -2.59 7.60
CA MET A 50 5.16 -3.44 8.61
C MET A 50 6.07 -4.63 8.92
N GLU A 51 6.33 -4.86 10.20
CA GLU A 51 7.22 -5.94 10.66
C GLU A 51 6.49 -7.28 10.84
N GLY A 52 5.17 -7.27 11.01
CA GLY A 52 4.39 -8.49 11.25
C GLY A 52 4.02 -9.19 9.95
N ASP A 53 4.38 -10.47 9.82
CA ASP A 53 3.99 -11.34 8.69
C ASP A 53 2.45 -11.45 8.54
N ASP A 54 1.70 -11.19 9.61
CA ASP A 54 0.23 -11.22 9.66
C ASP A 54 -0.42 -9.88 9.26
N GLY A 55 0.34 -8.92 8.74
CA GLY A 55 -0.15 -7.55 8.46
C GLY A 55 -0.31 -6.70 9.73
N GLN A 56 0.32 -7.11 10.82
CA GLN A 56 0.43 -6.27 12.02
C GLN A 56 1.53 -5.22 11.81
N PRO A 57 1.30 -3.97 12.22
CA PRO A 57 2.27 -2.90 11.99
C PRO A 57 3.56 -3.07 12.78
N LEU A 58 3.53 -3.76 13.91
CA LEU A 58 4.66 -3.88 14.82
C LEU A 58 4.77 -5.29 15.39
N ASN A 59 5.98 -5.87 15.35
CA ASN A 59 6.27 -7.09 16.07
C ASN A 59 6.60 -6.76 17.53
N LEU A 60 5.59 -6.88 18.40
CA LEU A 60 5.71 -6.53 19.81
C LEU A 60 6.75 -7.40 20.53
N GLU A 61 6.84 -8.70 20.22
CA GLU A 61 7.79 -9.60 20.86
C GLU A 61 9.23 -9.18 20.62
N HIS A 62 9.56 -8.82 19.37
CA HIS A 62 10.89 -8.35 19.01
C HIS A 62 11.21 -6.98 19.63
N LEU A 63 10.22 -6.08 19.71
CA LEU A 63 10.37 -4.78 20.37
C LEU A 63 10.67 -4.93 21.87
N PHE A 64 9.97 -5.84 22.56
CA PHE A 64 10.19 -6.10 23.99
C PHE A 64 11.61 -6.62 24.28
N VAL A 65 12.15 -7.51 23.42
CA VAL A 65 13.53 -8.01 23.55
C VAL A 65 14.56 -6.90 23.35
N LYS A 66 14.28 -5.93 22.47
CA LYS A 66 15.20 -4.82 22.17
C LYS A 66 15.22 -3.72 23.25
N MET A 67 14.19 -3.65 24.09
CA MET A 67 14.11 -2.68 25.19
C MET A 67 14.78 -3.16 26.48
N GLN A 68 15.18 -4.43 26.56
CA GLN A 68 15.92 -5.00 27.70
C GLN A 68 17.43 -4.94 27.46
#